data_AF-A0AAP9MKP5-F1
#
_entry.id   AF-A0AAP9MKP5-F1
#
_cell.length_a   1.000
_cell.length_b   1.000
_cell.length_c   1.000
_cell.angle_alpha   90.00
_cell.angle_beta   90.00
_cell.angle_gamma   90.00
#
_symmetry.space_group_name_H-M   'P 1'
#
loop_
_entity.id
_entity.type
_entity.pdbx_description
1 polymer ?
#
loop_
_entity_poly.entity_id
_entity_poly.type
_entity_poly.pdbx_seq_one_letter_code
_entity_poly.pdbx_strand_id
1 'polypeptide(L)'
;MEFIKLKNGSRYQLITDGFNVGDNHVKLAFIADRSLKKIHSEFSKKENVETLCVETATGETLTVCDGYVVLDSYVSLDLHYEVSPVEYGGDGEVVKAADYGEVAFLSLYKETAESQLKELKLKQEVTAQAVQDLILMAAGGEA
;
A
#
# COMPACT_ATOMS: atom_id res chain seq x y z
N MET A 1 11.22 16.38 -3.71
CA MET A 1 10.82 14.96 -3.61
C MET A 1 9.58 14.88 -2.78
N GLU A 2 8.63 14.06 -3.19
CA GLU A 2 7.34 13.92 -2.51
C GLU A 2 7.32 12.61 -1.71
N PHE A 3 6.56 12.59 -0.62
CA PHE A 3 6.45 11.41 0.24
C PHE A 3 4.99 11.13 0.57
N ILE A 4 4.59 9.87 0.51
CA ILE A 4 3.36 9.44 1.15
C ILE A 4 3.65 9.21 2.64
N LYS A 5 2.83 9.85 3.49
CA LYS A 5 2.94 9.79 4.95
C LYS A 5 1.70 9.10 5.51
N LEU A 6 1.95 8.06 6.29
CA LEU A 6 0.94 7.31 7.03
C LEU A 6 0.73 7.92 8.43
N LYS A 7 -0.41 7.62 9.05
CA LYS A 7 -0.76 8.15 10.38
C LYS A 7 0.24 7.75 11.49
N ASN A 8 0.85 6.57 11.37
CA ASN A 8 1.90 6.11 12.29
C ASN A 8 3.24 6.84 12.13
N GLY A 9 3.34 7.81 11.22
CA GLY A 9 4.55 8.56 10.94
C GLY A 9 5.49 7.92 9.92
N SER A 10 5.19 6.72 9.42
CA SER A 10 5.94 6.12 8.32
C SER A 10 5.84 6.97 7.06
N ARG A 11 6.97 7.10 6.37
CA ARG A 11 7.13 7.87 5.15
C ARG A 11 7.71 6.98 4.07
N TYR A 12 7.17 7.09 2.86
CA TYR A 12 7.70 6.42 1.67
C TYR A 12 7.87 7.43 0.56
N GLN A 13 9.02 7.41 -0.11
CA GLN A 13 9.33 8.35 -1.19
C GLN A 13 8.53 7.98 -2.43
N LEU A 14 7.68 8.89 -2.89
CA LEU A 14 6.94 8.71 -4.15
C LEU A 14 7.89 8.86 -5.34
N ILE A 15 7.67 8.04 -6.37
CA ILE A 15 8.26 8.30 -7.69
C ILE A 15 7.47 9.43 -8.38
N THR A 16 8.02 9.98 -9.46
CA THR A 16 7.30 10.93 -10.32
C THR A 16 5.96 10.33 -10.78
N ASP A 17 4.86 11.07 -10.64
CA ASP A 17 3.49 10.62 -10.90
C ASP A 17 3.08 9.34 -10.14
N GLY A 18 3.80 8.99 -9.07
CA GLY A 18 3.58 7.81 -8.25
C GLY A 18 2.35 7.90 -7.35
N PHE A 19 1.55 8.96 -7.45
CA PHE A 19 0.33 9.14 -6.68
C PHE A 19 -0.83 9.48 -7.63
N ASN A 20 -1.82 8.59 -7.72
CA ASN A 20 -2.97 8.77 -8.61
C ASN A 20 -4.28 8.45 -7.89
N VAL A 21 -5.24 9.37 -7.97
CA VAL A 21 -6.56 9.22 -7.36
C VAL A 21 -7.59 8.95 -8.46
N GLY A 22 -8.22 7.77 -8.40
CA GLY A 22 -9.44 7.47 -9.14
C GLY A 22 -10.69 7.62 -8.26
N ASP A 23 -11.87 7.41 -8.83
CA ASP A 23 -13.15 7.64 -8.15
C ASP A 23 -13.30 6.87 -6.82
N ASN A 24 -12.85 5.61 -6.80
CA ASN A 24 -12.98 4.71 -5.66
C ASN A 24 -11.66 4.03 -5.23
N HIS A 25 -10.54 4.45 -5.81
CA HIS A 25 -9.24 3.85 -5.51
C HIS A 25 -8.11 4.88 -5.60
N VAL A 26 -7.02 4.61 -4.90
CA VAL A 26 -5.76 5.38 -4.97
C VAL A 26 -4.66 4.42 -5.37
N LYS A 27 -3.88 4.77 -6.39
CA LYS A 27 -2.68 4.06 -6.77
C LYS A 27 -1.47 4.79 -6.23
N LEU A 28 -0.57 4.02 -5.62
CA LEU A 28 0.69 4.48 -5.07
C LEU A 28 1.83 3.71 -5.74
N ALA A 29 2.87 4.43 -6.11
CA ALA A 29 4.16 3.92 -6.54
C ALA A 29 5.25 4.66 -5.77
N PHE A 30 6.05 3.92 -5.01
CA PHE A 30 7.07 4.49 -4.13
C PHE A 30 8.30 3.60 -4.06
N ILE A 31 9.44 4.21 -3.74
CA ILE A 31 10.70 3.50 -3.53
C ILE A 31 10.55 2.54 -2.35
N ALA A 32 10.87 1.27 -2.59
CA ALA A 32 10.77 0.21 -1.60
C ALA A 32 12.07 0.13 -0.77
N ASP A 33 12.26 1.04 0.18
CA ASP A 33 13.40 1.00 1.12
C ASP A 33 13.25 -0.06 2.23
N ARG A 34 12.07 -0.68 2.31
CA ARG A 34 11.69 -1.68 3.33
C ARG A 34 11.24 -2.98 2.68
N SER A 35 11.30 -4.08 3.43
CA SER A 35 10.79 -5.36 2.94
C SER A 35 9.30 -5.30 2.60
N LEU A 36 8.87 -6.03 1.56
CA LEU A 36 7.46 -6.13 1.19
C LEU A 36 6.56 -6.59 2.35
N LYS A 37 7.05 -7.51 3.19
CA LYS A 37 6.33 -7.95 4.39
C LYS A 37 6.06 -6.78 5.34
N LYS A 38 7.03 -5.89 5.51
CA LYS A 38 6.89 -4.70 6.35
C LYS A 38 5.94 -3.69 5.72
N ILE A 39 6.13 -3.38 4.43
CA ILE A 39 5.24 -2.49 3.65
C ILE A 39 3.79 -2.99 3.75
N HIS A 40 3.54 -4.24 3.35
CA HIS A 40 2.23 -4.86 3.42
C HIS A 40 1.64 -4.76 4.83
N SER A 41 2.40 -5.15 5.87
CA SER A 41 1.94 -5.06 7.26
C SER A 41 1.59 -3.64 7.73
N GLU A 42 2.23 -2.60 7.20
CA GLU A 42 1.94 -1.21 7.55
C GLU A 42 0.68 -0.70 6.84
N PHE A 43 0.56 -0.98 5.54
CA PHE A 43 -0.60 -0.56 4.75
C PHE A 43 -1.87 -1.37 5.07
N SER A 44 -1.76 -2.64 5.46
CA SER A 44 -2.92 -3.45 5.87
C SER A 44 -3.61 -2.96 7.15
N LYS A 45 -3.00 -2.05 7.91
CA LYS A 45 -3.61 -1.49 9.12
C LYS A 45 -4.48 -0.30 8.75
N LYS A 46 -5.80 -0.45 8.93
CA LYS A 46 -6.79 0.60 8.68
C LYS A 46 -6.40 1.94 9.33
N GLU A 47 -5.97 1.92 10.58
CA GLU A 47 -5.54 3.13 11.32
C GLU A 47 -4.37 3.88 10.66
N ASN A 48 -3.54 3.21 9.87
CA ASN A 48 -2.41 3.85 9.18
C ASN A 48 -2.82 4.51 7.87
N VAL A 49 -3.87 4.00 7.22
CA VAL A 49 -4.29 4.38 5.86
C VAL A 49 -5.64 5.09 5.81
N GLU A 50 -6.33 5.21 6.95
CA GLU A 50 -7.61 5.94 7.08
C GLU A 50 -7.52 7.38 6.55
N THR A 51 -6.34 7.99 6.72
CA THR A 51 -5.98 9.29 6.18
C THR A 51 -4.61 9.17 5.54
N LEU A 52 -4.52 9.51 4.26
CA LEU A 52 -3.27 9.56 3.53
C LEU A 52 -2.87 11.00 3.29
N CYS A 53 -1.63 11.31 3.63
CA CYS A 53 -1.07 12.63 3.41
C CYS A 53 0.10 12.55 2.43
N VAL A 54 0.17 13.50 1.51
CA VAL A 54 1.35 13.71 0.66
C VAL A 54 2.15 14.87 1.25
N GLU A 55 3.40 14.62 1.59
CA GLU A 55 4.38 15.66 1.89
C GLU A 55 5.03 16.10 0.57
N THR A 56 4.81 17.36 0.19
CA THR A 56 5.32 17.92 -1.05
C THR A 56 6.82 18.21 -0.96
N ALA A 57 7.43 18.55 -2.09
CA ALA A 57 8.83 18.99 -2.13
C ALA A 57 9.12 20.26 -1.30
N THR A 58 8.10 21.08 -1.02
CA THR A 58 8.20 22.28 -0.17
C THR A 58 8.07 21.97 1.32
N GLY A 59 7.83 20.70 1.68
CA GLY A 59 7.60 20.25 3.06
C GLY A 59 6.16 20.45 3.55
N GLU A 60 5.26 20.94 2.69
CA GLU A 60 3.85 21.06 3.01
C GLU A 60 3.21 19.67 3.05
N THR A 61 2.38 19.42 4.06
CA THR A 61 1.62 18.17 4.15
C THR A 61 0.19 18.42 3.69
N LEU A 62 -0.19 17.80 2.59
CA LEU A 62 -1.53 17.86 2.03
C LEU A 62 -2.28 16.58 2.42
N THR A 63 -3.42 16.71 3.09
CA THR A 63 -4.34 15.57 3.27
C THR A 63 -5.00 15.29 1.92
N VAL A 64 -4.75 14.12 1.36
CA VAL A 64 -5.18 13.82 -0.02
C VAL A 64 -6.37 12.88 -0.04
N CYS A 65 -6.47 11.98 0.93
CA CYS A 65 -7.55 11.00 0.97
C CYS A 65 -7.98 10.72 2.40
N ASP A 66 -9.29 10.57 2.60
CA ASP A 66 -9.94 10.17 3.85
C ASP A 66 -10.88 8.99 3.59
N GLY A 67 -10.87 7.98 4.46
CA GLY A 67 -11.75 6.81 4.40
C GLY A 67 -11.33 5.68 3.45
N TYR A 68 -10.06 5.66 3.04
CA TYR A 68 -9.52 4.54 2.24
C TYR A 68 -8.97 3.43 3.16
N VAL A 69 -9.18 2.18 2.77
CA VAL A 69 -8.70 1.00 3.48
C VAL A 69 -8.11 -0.01 2.49
N VAL A 70 -7.10 -0.76 2.95
CA VAL A 70 -6.58 -1.91 2.19
C VAL A 70 -7.61 -3.04 2.30
N LEU A 71 -8.25 -3.38 1.20
CA LEU A 71 -9.20 -4.52 1.14
C LEU A 71 -8.54 -5.79 0.64
N ASP A 72 -7.63 -5.66 -0.34
CA ASP A 72 -6.93 -6.76 -1.01
C ASP A 72 -5.79 -6.18 -1.86
N SER A 73 -4.99 -5.27 -1.28
CA SER A 73 -4.00 -4.54 -2.06
C SER A 73 -2.87 -5.49 -2.45
N TYR A 74 -2.91 -5.98 -3.69
CA TYR A 74 -1.77 -6.56 -4.39
C TYR A 74 -0.61 -5.56 -4.28
N VAL A 75 0.30 -5.80 -3.35
CA VAL A 75 1.58 -5.10 -3.32
C VAL A 75 2.46 -5.84 -4.32
N SER A 76 2.77 -5.16 -5.42
CA SER A 76 3.68 -5.68 -6.44
C SER A 76 5.01 -4.95 -6.33
N LEU A 77 6.11 -5.66 -6.55
CA LEU A 77 7.45 -5.11 -6.54
C LEU A 77 8.05 -5.23 -7.93
N ASP A 78 8.57 -4.12 -8.43
CA ASP A 78 9.47 -4.11 -9.56
C ASP A 78 10.87 -3.81 -9.05
N LEU A 79 11.81 -4.73 -9.29
CA LEU A 79 13.20 -4.62 -8.80
C LEU A 79 14.08 -3.76 -9.72
N HIS A 80 13.59 -3.37 -10.89
CA HIS A 80 14.36 -2.66 -11.90
C HIS A 80 13.52 -1.59 -12.60
N TYR A 81 12.79 -0.80 -11.82
CA TYR A 81 11.96 0.27 -12.35
C TYR A 81 12.79 1.53 -12.61
N GLU A 82 12.56 2.19 -13.73
CA GLU A 82 13.18 3.49 -14.03
C GLU A 82 12.54 4.57 -13.15
N VAL A 83 13.24 4.94 -12.08
CA VAL A 83 12.80 5.94 -11.10
C VAL A 83 12.95 7.36 -11.65
N SER A 84 13.95 7.57 -12.50
CA SER A 84 14.18 8.84 -13.17
C SER A 84 14.77 8.60 -14.57
N PRO A 85 14.21 9.23 -15.61
CA PRO A 85 14.70 9.03 -16.97
C PRO A 85 16.08 9.66 -17.18
N VAL A 86 16.75 9.27 -18.28
CA VAL A 86 17.94 9.97 -18.76
C VAL A 86 17.62 11.44 -19.03
N GLU A 87 18.49 12.33 -18.54
CA GLU A 87 18.46 13.74 -18.90
C GLU A 87 19.50 14.01 -19.99
N TYR A 88 19.05 14.64 -21.08
CA TYR A 88 19.89 15.06 -22.19
C TYR A 88 20.17 16.56 -22.12
N GLY A 89 21.42 16.95 -22.36
CA GLY A 89 21.82 18.34 -22.52
C GLY A 89 21.37 18.92 -23.87
N GLY A 90 21.59 20.22 -24.06
CA GLY A 90 21.21 20.92 -25.29
C GLY A 90 21.89 20.40 -26.57
N ASP A 91 23.03 19.73 -26.44
CA ASP A 91 23.77 19.11 -27.56
C ASP A 91 23.37 17.63 -27.79
N GLY A 92 22.38 17.11 -27.03
CA GLY A 92 21.95 15.71 -27.10
C GLY A 92 22.83 14.73 -26.32
N GLU A 93 23.82 15.23 -25.58
CA GLU A 93 24.68 14.41 -24.71
C GLU A 93 23.94 14.05 -23.41
N VAL A 94 24.19 12.85 -22.88
CA VAL A 94 23.62 12.44 -21.59
C VAL A 94 24.28 13.24 -20.47
N VAL A 95 23.51 14.11 -19.83
CA VAL A 95 23.98 14.90 -18.67
C VAL A 95 23.66 14.20 -17.35
N LYS A 96 22.69 13.29 -17.36
CA LYS A 96 22.39 12.40 -16.23
C LYS A 96 21.86 11.08 -16.74
N ALA A 97 22.45 9.98 -16.27
CA ALA A 97 21.97 8.64 -16.56
C ALA A 97 20.61 8.37 -15.89
N ALA A 98 19.85 7.42 -16.45
CA ALA A 98 18.65 6.92 -15.80
C ALA A 98 18.99 6.27 -14.45
N ASP A 99 18.12 6.49 -13.48
CA ASP A 99 18.20 5.88 -12.15
C ASP A 99 17.19 4.73 -12.06
N TYR A 100 17.66 3.55 -11.66
CA TYR A 100 16.83 2.36 -11.50
C TYR A 100 16.79 1.94 -10.04
N GLY A 101 15.61 1.54 -9.57
CA GLY A 101 15.42 1.14 -8.18
C GLY A 101 14.27 0.17 -7.97
N GLU A 102 14.17 -0.33 -6.74
CA GLU A 102 13.08 -1.17 -6.29
C GLU A 102 11.85 -0.29 -6.02
N VAL A 103 10.75 -0.51 -6.75
CA VAL A 103 9.50 0.26 -6.62
C VAL A 103 8.35 -0.65 -6.24
N ALA A 104 7.66 -0.28 -5.16
CA ALA A 104 6.44 -0.93 -4.73
C ALA A 104 5.22 -0.23 -5.33
N PHE A 105 4.32 -1.02 -5.91
CA PHE A 105 3.03 -0.59 -6.42
C PHE A 105 1.91 -1.08 -5.50
N LEU A 106 1.02 -0.17 -5.11
CA LEU A 106 -0.09 -0.45 -4.21
C LEU A 106 -1.36 0.22 -4.72
N SER A 107 -2.51 -0.45 -4.55
CA SER A 107 -3.83 0.15 -4.79
C SER A 107 -4.68 0.10 -3.53
N LEU A 108 -5.10 1.26 -3.02
CA LEU A 108 -6.00 1.42 -1.88
C LEU A 108 -7.42 1.68 -2.38
N TYR A 109 -8.44 1.21 -1.68
CA TYR A 109 -9.84 1.37 -2.10
C TYR A 109 -10.66 2.02 -0.99
N LYS A 110 -11.68 2.82 -1.32
CA LYS A 110 -12.58 3.32 -0.27
C LYS A 110 -13.34 2.16 0.34
N GLU A 111 -13.58 2.26 1.64
CA GLU A 111 -14.44 1.31 2.32
C GLU A 111 -15.88 1.53 1.85
N THR A 112 -16.45 0.55 1.13
CA THR A 112 -17.87 0.53 0.80
C THR A 112 -18.63 -0.37 1.79
N ALA A 113 -19.94 -0.21 1.88
CA ALA A 113 -20.79 -1.10 2.68
C ALA A 113 -20.65 -2.57 2.24
N GLU A 114 -20.44 -2.81 0.95
CA GLU A 114 -20.22 -4.15 0.39
C GLU A 114 -18.88 -4.75 0.86
N SER A 115 -17.83 -3.95 0.90
CA SER A 115 -16.51 -4.36 1.39
C SER A 115 -16.54 -4.70 2.88
N GLN A 116 -17.25 -3.90 3.69
CA GLN A 116 -17.48 -4.18 5.11
C GLN A 116 -18.25 -5.48 5.31
N LEU A 117 -19.31 -5.70 4.52
CA LEU A 117 -20.11 -6.92 4.59
C LEU A 117 -19.27 -8.16 4.23
N LYS A 118 -18.41 -8.06 3.21
CA LYS A 118 -17.51 -9.15 2.81
C LYS A 118 -16.51 -9.47 3.92
N GLU A 119 -15.91 -8.46 4.55
CA GLU A 119 -15.00 -8.66 5.69
C GLU A 119 -15.71 -9.32 6.88
N LEU A 120 -16.92 -8.85 7.22
CA LEU A 120 -17.72 -9.44 8.30
C LEU A 120 -18.08 -10.90 8.03
N LYS A 121 -18.44 -11.24 6.78
CA LYS A 121 -18.71 -12.63 6.38
C LYS A 121 -17.47 -13.52 6.51
N LEU A 122 -16.32 -13.05 6.05
CA LEU A 122 -15.05 -13.79 6.16
C LEU A 122 -14.68 -14.05 7.63
N LYS A 123 -14.81 -13.04 8.51
CA LYS A 123 -14.56 -13.20 9.95
C LYS A 123 -15.51 -14.20 10.58
N GLN A 124 -16.78 -14.21 10.19
CA GLN A 124 -17.75 -15.21 10.66
C GLN A 124 -17.38 -16.62 10.22
N GLU A 125 -16.98 -16.80 8.96
CA GLU A 125 -16.58 -18.11 8.42
C GLU A 125 -15.33 -18.66 9.12
N VAL A 126 -14.28 -17.83 9.30
CA VAL A 126 -13.06 -18.21 10.05
C VAL A 126 -13.41 -18.60 11.49
N THR A 127 -14.31 -17.86 12.13
CA THR A 127 -14.76 -18.17 13.50
C THR A 127 -15.51 -19.49 13.56
N ALA A 128 -16.43 -19.73 12.62
CA ALA A 128 -17.17 -20.98 12.52
C ALA A 128 -16.23 -22.17 12.30
N GLN A 129 -15.22 -22.02 11.44
CA GLN A 129 -14.21 -23.03 11.19
C GLN A 129 -13.37 -23.34 12.44
N ALA A 130 -12.94 -22.32 13.18
CA ALA A 130 -12.19 -22.49 14.42
C ALA A 130 -13.01 -23.21 15.51
N VAL A 131 -14.32 -22.93 15.60
CA VAL A 131 -15.22 -23.64 16.53
C VAL A 131 -15.38 -25.10 16.13
N GLN A 132 -15.53 -25.41 14.85
CA GLN A 132 -15.60 -26.80 14.37
C GLN A 132 -14.33 -27.59 14.68
N ASP A 133 -13.16 -26.98 14.49
CA ASP A 133 -11.86 -27.59 14.78
C ASP A 133 -11.72 -27.90 16.29
N LEU A 134 -12.15 -26.98 17.16
CA LEU A 134 -12.16 -27.18 18.62
C LEU A 134 -13.08 -28.33 19.04
N ILE A 135 -14.26 -28.44 18.42
CA ILE A 135 -15.20 -29.54 18.69
C ILE A 135 -14.60 -30.88 18.26
N LEU A 136 -13.94 -30.93 17.10
CA LEU A 136 -13.29 -32.14 16.60
C LEU A 136 -12.13 -32.58 17.52
N MET A 137 -11.34 -31.63 18.03
CA MET A 137 -10.29 -31.93 19.02
C MET A 137 -10.85 -32.46 20.34
N ALA A 138 -11.98 -31.91 20.81
CA ALA A 138 -12.63 -32.39 22.03
C ALA A 138 -13.27 -33.78 21.86
N ALA A 139 -13.77 -34.10 20.66
CA ALA A 139 -14.38 -35.39 20.35
C ALA A 139 -13.36 -36.50 20.02
N GLY A 140 -12.14 -36.15 19.61
CA GLY A 140 -11.06 -37.11 19.32
C GLY A 140 -10.24 -37.54 20.56
N GLY A 141 -10.57 -37.03 21.74
CA GLY A 141 -9.91 -37.33 23.01
C GLY A 141 -10.56 -38.46 23.82
N GLU A 142 -11.03 -39.52 23.18
CA GLU A 142 -11.30 -40.80 23.85
C GLU A 142 -10.54 -41.89 23.08
N ALA A 143 -9.36 -42.25 23.59
CA ALA A 143 -8.60 -43.43 23.21
C ALA A 143 -8.32 -44.27 24.46
#